data_AF-A0A2X2E3Q0-F1
#
_entry.id   AF-A0A2X2E3Q0-F1
#
_cell.length_a   1.000
_cell.length_b   1.000
_cell.length_c   1.000
_cell.angle_alpha   90.00
_cell.angle_beta   90.00
_cell.angle_gamma   90.00
#
_symmetry.space_group_name_H-M   'P 1'
#
loop_
_entity.id
_entity.type
_entity.pdbx_description
1 polymer ?
#
loop_
_entity_poly.entity_id
_entity_poly.type
_entity_poly.pdbx_seq_one_letter_code
_entity_poly.pdbx_strand_id
1 'polypeptide(L)' 'MVVGIVARDAGSITIDDEDITLLPLHERARKGIGYLPQEASIFRRLSVL' A
#
# COMPACT_ATOMS: atom_id res chain seq x y z
N MET A 1 -1.90 -7.22 -3.34
CA MET A 1 -2.34 -6.70 -4.64
C MET A 1 -2.74 -5.23 -4.57
N VAL A 2 -3.75 -4.83 -3.78
CA VAL A 2 -4.21 -3.41 -3.69
C VAL A 2 -3.12 -2.43 -3.27
N VAL A 3 -2.46 -2.68 -2.14
CA VAL A 3 -1.37 -1.82 -1.62
C VAL A 3 -0.07 -1.94 -2.43
N GLY A 4 0.11 -3.02 -3.19
CA GLY A 4 1.33 -3.29 -3.97
C GLY A 4 2.41 -4.14 -3.29
N ILE A 5 2.10 -4.81 -2.16
CA ILE A 5 3.03 -5.73 -1.46
C ILE A 5 3.25 -7.04 -2.23
N VAL A 6 2.21 -7.54 -2.90
CA VAL A 6 2.26 -8.75 -3.73
C VAL A 6 1.73 -8.43 -5.11
N ALA A 7 2.35 -9.05 -6.13
CA ALA A 7 1.89 -9.00 -7.51
C ALA A 7 0.47 -9.58 -7.62
N ARG A 8 -0.26 -9.12 -8.62
CA ARG A 8 -1.57 -9.67 -9.00
C ARG A 8 -1.39 -10.54 -10.23
N ASP A 9 -2.20 -11.58 -10.35
CA ASP A 9 -2.24 -12.38 -11.58
C ASP A 9 -3.22 -11.78 -12.61
N ALA A 10 -4.28 -11.10 -12.14
CA ALA A 10 -5.29 -10.44 -12.97
C ALA A 10 -5.98 -9.27 -12.22
N GLY A 11 -6.90 -8.58 -12.88
CA GLY A 11 -7.69 -7.46 -12.32
C GLY A 11 -7.00 -6.09 -12.41
N SER A 12 -7.73 -5.03 -12.09
CA SER A 12 -7.22 -3.65 -12.07
C SER A 12 -7.46 -2.98 -10.71
N ILE A 13 -6.71 -1.91 -10.45
CA ILE A 13 -6.82 -1.09 -9.24
C ILE A 13 -6.88 0.36 -9.71
N THR A 14 -7.97 1.03 -9.38
CA THR A 14 -8.21 2.43 -9.72
C THR A 14 -8.45 3.25 -8.45
N ILE A 15 -8.03 4.51 -8.49
CA ILE A 15 -8.46 5.55 -7.54
C ILE A 15 -9.10 6.64 -8.38
N ASP A 16 -10.37 6.94 -8.11
CA ASP A 16 -11.20 7.77 -8.97
C ASP A 16 -11.15 7.25 -10.43
N ASP A 17 -10.77 8.12 -11.38
CA ASP A 17 -10.63 7.79 -12.80
C ASP A 17 -9.19 7.40 -13.21
N GLU A 18 -8.26 7.25 -12.25
CA GLU A 18 -6.87 6.92 -12.53
C GLU A 18 -6.57 5.43 -12.29
N ASP A 19 -6.04 4.78 -13.33
CA ASP A 19 -5.51 3.42 -13.22
C ASP A 19 -4.12 3.43 -12.56
N ILE A 20 -4.05 2.85 -11.36
CA ILE A 20 -2.81 2.73 -10.56
C ILE A 20 -2.27 1.29 -10.55
N THR A 21 -2.80 0.43 -11.41
CA THR A 21 -2.58 -1.01 -11.44
C THR A 21 -1.12 -1.39 -11.58
N LEU A 22 -0.32 -0.58 -12.29
CA LEU A 22 1.11 -0.79 -12.52
C LEU A 22 2.01 0.02 -11.59
N LEU A 23 1.44 0.89 -10.74
CA LEU A 23 2.24 1.71 -9.83
C LEU A 23 2.88 0.85 -8.73
N PRO A 24 4.15 1.10 -8.37
CA PRO A 24 4.79 0.47 -7.23
C PRO A 24 4.19 0.97 -5.91
N LEU A 25 4.45 0.25 -4.82
CA LEU A 25 3.88 0.52 -3.49
C LEU A 25 4.05 1.97 -3.02
N HIS A 26 5.23 2.58 -3.21
CA HIS A 26 5.48 3.94 -2.74
C HIS A 26 4.67 5.01 -3.49
N GLU A 27 4.43 4.83 -4.79
CA GLU A 27 3.59 5.74 -5.58
C GLU A 27 2.11 5.59 -5.21
N ARG A 28 1.67 4.36 -4.90
CA ARG A 28 0.31 4.11 -4.37
C ARG A 28 0.09 4.75 -3.01
N ALA A 29 1.08 4.70 -2.13
CA ALA A 29 1.03 5.37 -0.83
C ALA A 29 0.95 6.90 -0.98
N ARG A 30 1.71 7.49 -1.92
CA ARG A 30 1.65 8.93 -2.24
C ARG A 30 0.28 9.37 -2.76
N LYS A 31 -0.46 8.45 -3.41
CA LYS A 31 -1.86 8.67 -3.83
C LYS A 31 -2.89 8.47 -2.72
N GLY A 32 -2.46 8.21 -1.49
CA GLY A 32 -3.34 8.16 -0.31
C GLY A 32 -3.69 6.76 0.17
N ILE A 33 -3.12 5.70 -0.40
CA ILE A 33 -3.33 4.34 0.14
C ILE A 33 -2.52 4.16 1.43
N GLY A 34 -3.24 4.06 2.56
CA GLY A 34 -2.71 3.61 3.84
C GLY A 34 -2.82 2.10 4.01
N TYR A 35 -1.93 1.51 4.82
CA TYR A 35 -1.97 0.08 5.16
C TYR A 35 -1.54 -0.16 6.61
N LEU A 36 -2.35 -0.91 7.35
CA LEU A 36 -2.02 -1.44 8.67
C LEU A 36 -1.78 -2.95 8.54
N PRO A 37 -0.54 -3.43 8.72
CA PRO A 37 -0.26 -4.86 8.71
C PRO A 37 -0.96 -5.60 9.84
N GLN A 38 -1.32 -6.87 9.61
CA GLN A 38 -1.82 -7.76 10.67
C GLN A 38 -0.70 -8.13 11.65
N GLU A 39 0.51 -8.35 11.15
CA GLU A 39 1.70 -8.55 11.96
C GLU A 39 2.17 -7.23 12.60
N ALA A 40 2.91 -7.33 13.70
CA ALA A 40 3.37 -6.16 14.44
C ALA A 40 4.24 -5.24 13.56
N SER A 41 3.77 -4.01 13.35
CA SER A 41 4.44 -2.98 12.54
C SER A 41 5.16 -1.90 13.36
N ILE A 42 5.18 -2.02 14.70
CA ILE A 42 5.79 -1.02 15.58
C ILE A 42 7.32 -1.12 15.58
N PHE A 43 7.98 0.04 15.62
CA PHE A 43 9.43 0.11 15.88
C PHE A 43 9.71 -0.18 17.36
N ARG A 44 10.18 -1.39 17.67
CA ARG A 44 10.36 -1.89 19.05
C ARG A 44 11.33 -1.09 19.93
N ARG A 45 12.18 -0.26 19.34
CA ARG A 45 13.19 0.55 20.05
C ARG A 45 12.84 2.04 20.13
N LEU A 46 11.64 2.42 19.67
CA LEU A 46 11.17 3.81 19.69
C LEU A 46 10.02 3.97 20.68
N SER A 47 9.95 5.14 21.33
CA SER A 47 8.85 5.53 22.23
C SER A 47 7.81 6.38 21.52
N VAL A 48 6.57 6.40 22.02
CA VAL A 48 5.45 7.18 21.45
C VAL A 48 5.61 8.69 21.71
N LEU A 49 5.95 9.07 22.96
CA LEU A 49 5.98 10.43 23.53
C LEU A 49 4.72 11.28 23.27
#